data_AF-A0A134B721-F1
#
_entry.id   AF-A0A134B721-F1
#
_cell.length_a   1.000
_cell.length_b   1.000
_cell.length_c   1.000
_cell.angle_alpha   90.00
_cell.angle_beta   90.00
_cell.angle_gamma   90.00
#
_symmetry.space_group_name_H-M   'P 1'
#
loop_
_entity.id
_entity.type
_entity.pdbx_description
1 polymer ?
#
loop_
_entity_poly.entity_id
_entity_poly.type
_entity_poly.pdbx_seq_one_letter_code
_entity_poly.pdbx_strand_id
1 'polypeptide(L)'
;AEAMASEILYQGLHFSKYDTLVSILEQEFSEELPEPLPRKLAPILLGNKSIQAVFSKYDLRDDFDGSREYELLYTELTGTIVLLIEENHLPIVDKAEIYVQE
;
A
#
# COMPACT_ATOMS: atom_id res chain seq x y z
N ALA A 1 -12.67 8.54 31.30
CA ALA A 1 -13.47 9.40 30.42
C ALA A 1 -12.73 9.67 29.11
N GLU A 2 -11.48 10.15 29.16
CA GLU A 2 -10.67 10.45 27.97
C GLU A 2 -10.41 9.23 27.06
N ALA A 3 -10.01 8.08 27.61
CA ALA A 3 -9.78 6.87 26.81
C ALA A 3 -11.00 6.41 26.00
N MET A 4 -12.19 6.42 26.61
CA MET A 4 -13.45 6.09 25.93
C MET A 4 -13.81 7.13 24.86
N ALA A 5 -13.51 8.40 25.09
CA ALA A 5 -13.74 9.46 24.10
C ALA A 5 -12.80 9.31 22.89
N SER A 6 -11.54 8.93 23.12
CA SER A 6 -10.57 8.65 22.06
C SER A 6 -10.97 7.43 21.23
N GLU A 7 -11.44 6.35 21.87
CA GLU A 7 -11.90 5.15 21.18
C GLU A 7 -13.07 5.45 20.22
N ILE A 8 -14.01 6.31 20.64
CA ILE A 8 -15.11 6.77 19.78
C ILE A 8 -14.60 7.66 18.64
N LEU A 9 -13.61 8.52 18.89
CA LEU A 9 -13.09 9.46 17.89
C LEU A 9 -12.37 8.75 16.73
N TYR A 10 -11.68 7.64 17.00
CA TYR A 10 -10.90 6.89 16.00
C TYR A 10 -11.66 5.70 15.38
N GLN A 11 -12.90 5.45 15.81
CA GLN A 11 -13.70 4.37 15.26
C GLN A 11 -13.90 4.51 13.74
N GLY A 12 -13.58 3.45 13.00
CA GLY A 12 -13.60 3.39 11.54
C GLY A 12 -12.40 4.07 10.86
N LEU A 13 -11.42 4.57 11.62
CA LEU A 13 -10.25 5.29 11.13
C LEU A 13 -8.93 4.58 11.45
N HIS A 14 -8.94 3.40 12.08
CA HIS A 14 -7.72 2.69 12.45
C HIS A 14 -6.97 2.17 11.22
N PHE A 15 -7.68 1.67 10.21
CA PHE A 15 -7.07 1.26 8.96
C PHE A 15 -6.88 2.44 8.00
N SER A 16 -5.63 2.73 7.63
CA SER A 16 -5.26 3.84 6.76
C SER A 16 -4.79 3.36 5.39
N LYS A 17 -5.62 3.55 4.36
CA LYS A 17 -5.25 3.26 2.96
C LYS A 17 -3.99 4.01 2.51
N TYR A 18 -3.84 5.25 2.98
CA TYR A 18 -2.68 6.08 2.66
C TYR A 18 -1.41 5.47 3.27
N ASP A 19 -1.44 5.12 4.56
CA ASP A 19 -0.26 4.56 5.21
C ASP A 19 0.07 3.17 4.63
N THR A 20 -0.92 2.35 4.28
CA THR A 20 -0.69 1.09 3.56
C THR A 20 0.07 1.32 2.24
N LEU A 21 -0.35 2.29 1.42
CA LEU A 21 0.35 2.59 0.16
C LEU A 21 1.77 3.13 0.41
N VAL A 22 1.95 4.01 1.39
CA VAL A 22 3.28 4.50 1.77
C VAL A 22 4.18 3.34 2.20
N SER A 23 3.69 2.45 3.08
CA SER A 23 4.44 1.28 3.52
C SER A 23 4.82 0.37 2.36
N ILE A 24 3.90 0.06 1.44
CA ILE A 24 4.23 -0.76 0.25
C ILE A 24 5.33 -0.10 -0.58
N LEU A 25 5.23 1.20 -0.85
CA LEU A 25 6.24 1.92 -1.62
C LEU A 25 7.61 1.96 -0.92
N GLU A 26 7.63 2.16 0.40
CA GLU A 26 8.85 2.17 1.20
C GLU A 26 9.50 0.78 1.31
N GLN A 27 8.70 -0.29 1.47
CA GLN A 27 9.22 -1.65 1.66
C GLN A 27 9.57 -2.35 0.34
N GLU A 28 8.69 -2.23 -0.67
CA GLU A 28 8.80 -3.02 -1.90
C GLU A 28 9.47 -2.27 -3.06
N PHE A 29 9.53 -0.93 -3.00
CA PHE A 29 9.99 -0.09 -4.11
C PHE A 29 11.03 0.96 -3.68
N SER A 30 11.73 0.77 -2.57
CA SER A 30 12.67 1.78 -2.06
C SER A 30 13.87 2.06 -2.98
N GLU A 31 14.27 1.10 -3.82
CA GLU A 31 15.37 1.27 -4.77
C GLU A 31 14.94 2.10 -6.00
N GLU A 32 13.74 1.81 -6.52
CA GLU A 32 13.16 2.46 -7.69
C GLU A 32 12.54 3.82 -7.36
N LEU A 33 11.92 3.91 -6.17
CA LEU A 33 11.17 5.06 -5.67
C LEU A 33 11.70 5.50 -4.30
N PRO A 34 12.95 6.01 -4.22
CA PRO A 34 13.51 6.47 -2.96
C PRO A 34 12.77 7.67 -2.39
N GLU A 35 12.96 7.92 -1.09
CA GLU A 35 12.45 9.13 -0.45
C GLU A 35 12.85 10.41 -1.23
N PRO A 36 11.92 11.39 -1.40
CA PRO A 36 10.61 11.50 -0.76
C PRO A 36 9.44 10.98 -1.63
N LEU A 37 9.69 10.10 -2.60
CA LEU A 37 8.68 9.67 -3.56
C LEU A 37 7.52 8.88 -2.96
N PRO A 38 7.70 7.94 -2.01
CA PRO A 38 6.59 7.17 -1.44
C PRO A 38 5.45 8.06 -0.94
N ARG A 39 5.80 9.09 -0.15
CA ARG A 39 4.85 10.06 0.41
C ARG A 39 4.22 10.99 -0.62
N LYS A 40 4.94 11.30 -1.72
CA LYS A 40 4.42 12.12 -2.82
C LYS A 40 3.49 11.35 -3.75
N LEU A 41 3.74 10.06 -3.94
CA LEU A 41 2.99 9.21 -4.86
C LEU A 41 1.76 8.58 -4.21
N ALA A 42 1.80 8.28 -2.91
CA ALA A 42 0.67 7.66 -2.20
C ALA A 42 -0.67 8.41 -2.40
N PRO A 43 -0.76 9.76 -2.32
CA PRO A 43 -2.01 10.48 -2.61
C PRO A 43 -2.48 10.34 -4.06
N ILE A 44 -1.54 10.27 -5.02
CA ILE A 44 -1.83 10.11 -6.44
C ILE A 44 -2.36 8.70 -6.71
N LEU A 45 -1.71 7.68 -6.14
CA LEU A 45 -2.13 6.29 -6.22
C LEU A 45 -3.48 6.05 -5.55
N LEU A 46 -3.77 6.74 -4.44
CA LEU A 46 -5.08 6.68 -3.79
C LEU A 46 -6.22 7.17 -4.72
N GLY A 47 -5.91 8.09 -5.63
CA GLY A 47 -6.81 8.55 -6.70
C GLY A 47 -6.86 7.64 -7.94
N ASN A 48 -5.98 6.65 -8.05
CA ASN A 48 -5.91 5.76 -9.21
C ASN A 48 -7.06 4.73 -9.20
N LYS A 49 -7.71 4.53 -10.35
CA LYS A 49 -8.88 3.65 -10.46
C LYS A 49 -8.57 2.17 -10.18
N SER A 50 -7.41 1.67 -10.60
CA SER A 50 -7.00 0.29 -10.37
C SER A 50 -6.74 0.05 -8.89
N ILE A 51 -6.06 1.00 -8.23
CA ILE A 51 -5.83 0.96 -6.77
C ILE A 51 -7.16 1.02 -5.99
N GLN A 52 -8.07 1.91 -6.38
CA GLN A 52 -9.41 1.98 -5.78
C GLN A 52 -10.20 0.68 -5.97
N ALA A 53 -10.10 0.06 -7.15
CA ALA A 53 -10.75 -1.22 -7.44
C ALA A 53 -10.21 -2.34 -6.55
N VAL A 54 -8.90 -2.39 -6.28
CA VAL A 54 -8.32 -3.33 -5.32
C VAL A 54 -8.89 -3.11 -3.92
N PHE A 55 -8.78 -1.89 -3.37
CA PHE A 55 -9.34 -1.60 -2.04
C PHE A 55 -10.83 -1.91 -1.91
N SER A 56 -11.61 -1.77 -2.99
CA SER A 56 -13.06 -2.04 -2.98
C SER A 56 -13.44 -3.51 -2.80
N LYS A 57 -12.48 -4.44 -2.95
CA LYS A 57 -12.69 -5.88 -2.77
C LYS A 57 -12.68 -6.31 -1.29
N TYR A 58 -12.20 -5.44 -0.40
CA TYR A 58 -11.95 -5.76 1.00
C TYR A 58 -12.83 -4.93 1.93
N ASP A 59 -13.24 -5.54 3.05
CA ASP A 59 -13.98 -4.87 4.12
C ASP A 59 -13.00 -4.30 5.15
N LEU A 60 -12.55 -3.07 4.91
CA LEU A 60 -11.47 -2.40 5.64
C LEU A 60 -11.95 -1.87 7.00
N ARG A 61 -12.15 -2.78 7.95
CA ARG A 61 -12.50 -2.49 9.35
C ARG A 61 -11.28 -2.06 10.16
N ASP A 62 -11.52 -1.61 11.39
CA ASP A 62 -10.46 -1.11 12.27
C ASP A 62 -9.38 -2.14 12.64
N ASP A 63 -9.72 -3.43 12.64
CA ASP A 63 -8.82 -4.55 12.93
C ASP A 63 -8.28 -5.23 11.65
N PHE A 64 -8.48 -4.61 10.48
CA PHE A 64 -8.18 -5.22 9.20
C PHE A 64 -6.69 -5.52 9.02
N ASP A 65 -5.79 -4.68 9.52
CA ASP A 65 -4.33 -4.84 9.44
C ASP A 65 -3.80 -6.07 10.20
N GLY A 66 -4.53 -6.55 11.21
CA GLY A 66 -4.26 -7.81 11.90
C GLY A 66 -4.90 -9.05 11.27
N SER A 67 -5.65 -8.88 10.17
CA SER A 67 -6.40 -9.96 9.53
C SER A 67 -5.55 -10.73 8.51
N ARG A 68 -6.00 -11.95 8.17
CA ARG A 68 -5.39 -12.72 7.05
C ARG A 68 -5.62 -12.09 5.68
N GLU A 69 -6.65 -11.26 5.55
CA GLU A 69 -7.00 -10.58 4.30
C GLU A 69 -6.05 -9.41 4.01
N TYR A 70 -5.36 -8.90 5.04
CA TYR A 70 -4.35 -7.85 4.88
C TYR A 70 -3.22 -8.28 3.95
N GLU A 71 -2.68 -9.49 4.11
CA GLU A 71 -1.61 -10.01 3.26
C GLU A 71 -2.04 -10.14 1.79
N LEU A 72 -3.32 -10.46 1.55
CA LEU A 72 -3.89 -10.52 0.21
C LEU A 72 -4.00 -9.12 -0.40
N LEU A 73 -4.52 -8.15 0.37
CA LEU A 73 -4.59 -6.75 -0.04
C LEU A 73 -3.19 -6.21 -0.35
N TYR A 74 -2.22 -6.44 0.52
CA TYR A 74 -0.84 -5.99 0.38
C TYR A 74 -0.24 -6.53 -0.92
N THR A 75 -0.33 -7.85 -1.13
CA THR A 75 0.18 -8.51 -2.35
C THR A 75 -0.48 -7.96 -3.62
N GLU A 76 -1.80 -7.79 -3.61
CA GLU A 76 -2.55 -7.31 -4.76
C GLU A 76 -2.25 -5.84 -5.10
N LEU A 77 -2.09 -4.99 -4.08
CA LEU A 77 -1.67 -3.60 -4.25
C LEU A 77 -0.25 -3.52 -4.80
N THR A 78 0.70 -4.30 -4.27
CA THR A 78 2.07 -4.36 -4.78
C THR A 78 2.09 -4.74 -6.25
N GLY A 79 1.40 -5.82 -6.63
CA GLY A 79 1.30 -6.23 -8.04
C GLY A 79 0.64 -5.17 -8.93
N THR A 80 -0.40 -4.50 -8.43
CA THR A 80 -1.04 -3.40 -9.18
C THR A 80 -0.09 -2.22 -9.37
N ILE A 81 0.73 -1.89 -8.37
CA ILE A 81 1.73 -0.83 -8.47
C ILE A 81 2.82 -1.21 -9.47
N VAL A 82 3.31 -2.46 -9.49
CA VAL A 82 4.24 -2.95 -10.51
C VAL A 82 3.68 -2.68 -11.91
N LEU A 83 2.45 -3.13 -12.20
CA LEU A 83 1.82 -2.93 -13.50
C LEU A 83 1.69 -1.44 -13.87
N LEU A 84 1.32 -0.58 -12.91
CA LEU A 84 1.24 0.86 -13.16
C LEU A 84 2.62 1.47 -13.46
N ILE A 85 3.68 1.04 -12.79
CA ILE A 85 5.04 1.52 -13.04
C ILE A 85 5.50 1.10 -14.44
N GLU A 86 5.22 -0.14 -14.84
CA GLU A 86 5.52 -0.67 -16.18
C GLU A 86 4.77 0.10 -17.29
N GLU A 87 3.47 0.33 -17.10
CA GLU A 87 2.62 1.09 -18.05
C GLU A 87 3.09 2.55 -18.23
N ASN A 88 3.69 3.14 -17.19
CA ASN A 88 4.22 4.51 -17.23
C ASN A 88 5.69 4.59 -17.65
N HIS A 89 6.31 3.46 -18.04
CA HIS A 89 7.71 3.37 -18.47
C HIS A 89 8.70 3.94 -17.45
N LEU A 90 8.40 3.81 -16.16
CA LEU A 90 9.37 4.12 -15.11
C LEU A 90 10.44 3.01 -15.09
N PRO A 91 11.73 3.35 -14.92
CA PRO A 91 12.78 2.35 -14.83
C PRO A 91 12.54 1.47 -13.59
N ILE A 92 12.33 0.18 -13.80
CA ILE A 92 12.22 -0.84 -12.73
C ILE A 92 13.54 -1.60 -12.70
N VAL A 93 14.10 -1.81 -11.51
CA VAL A 93 15.20 -2.77 -11.35
C VAL A 93 14.58 -4.15 -11.36
N ASP A 94 15.00 -5.02 -12.28
CA ASP A 94 14.44 -6.37 -12.36
C ASP A 94 14.91 -7.20 -11.16
N LYS A 95 14.05 -7.30 -10.13
CA LYS A 95 14.34 -8.06 -8.90
C LYS A 95 14.42 -9.57 -9.14
N ALA A 96 14.06 -10.07 -10.33
CA ALA A 96 14.15 -11.48 -10.68
C ALA A 96 15.60 -12.01 -10.72
N GLU A 97 16.62 -11.15 -10.82
CA GLU A 97 18.02 -11.57 -10.82
C GLU A 97 18.63 -11.72 -9.41
N ILE A 98 17.97 -11.25 -8.36
CA ILE A 98 18.54 -11.19 -6.99
C ILE A 98 18.40 -12.52 -6.24
N TYR A 99 17.53 -13.44 -6.71
CA TYR A 99 17.39 -14.78 -6.13
C TYR A 99 18.18 -15.88 -6.87
N VAL A 100 19.06 -15.50 -7.81
CA VAL A 100 19.99 -16.43 -8.48
C VAL A 100 21.42 -16.12 -8.05
N GLN A 101 21.68 -16.16 -6.75
CA GLN A 101 23.02 -16.44 -6.23
C GLN A 101 22.91 -17.48 -5.11
N GLU A 102 23.71 -18.54 -5.29
CA GLU A 102 23.80 -19.84 -4.61
C GLU A 102 23.59 -19.89 -3.09
#